data_AF-A0A921LUH5-F1
#
_entry.id   AF-A0A921LUH5-F1
#
_cell.length_a   1.000
_cell.length_b   1.000
_cell.length_c   1.000
_cell.angle_alpha   90.00
_cell.angle_beta   90.00
_cell.angle_gamma   90.00
#
_symmetry.space_group_name_H-M   'P 1'
#
loop_
_entity.id
_entity.type
_entity.pdbx_description
1 polymer ?
#
loop_
_entity_poly.entity_id
_entity_poly.type
_entity_poly.pdbx_seq_one_letter_code
_entity_poly.pdbx_strand_id
1 'polypeptide(L)' 'MSCQVRICKKCSGIAPKDLKGVVDKKHRKTGCFGVCAKKHPELKGRVYVKVDGELMVRDSKKKLVRALAEAV' A
#
# COMPACT_ATOMS: atom_id res chain seq x y z
N MET A 1 -18.54 2.14 2.63
CA MET A 1 -17.81 2.06 1.34
C MET A 1 -16.33 1.74 1.62
N SER A 2 -16.01 0.50 1.95
CA SER A 2 -14.71 0.11 2.54
C SER A 2 -13.73 -0.42 1.47
N CYS A 3 -13.20 0.48 0.65
CA CYS A 3 -11.96 0.21 -0.07
C CYS A 3 -10.80 0.26 0.93
N GLN A 4 -10.55 -0.87 1.62
CA GLN A 4 -9.59 -0.94 2.71
C GLN A 4 -8.15 -0.68 2.26
N VAL A 5 -7.74 -0.94 1.00
CA VAL A 5 -6.33 -0.77 0.59
C VAL A 5 -6.21 -0.07 -0.76
N ARG A 6 -5.51 1.07 -0.79
CA ARG A 6 -5.17 1.86 -1.98
C ARG A 6 -3.69 1.75 -2.30
N ILE A 7 -3.39 1.41 -3.56
CA ILE A 7 -2.03 1.11 -4.03
C ILE A 7 -1.70 1.98 -5.24
N CYS A 8 -0.58 2.71 -5.18
CA CYS A 8 -0.09 3.53 -6.27
C CYS A 8 1.02 2.78 -7.00
N LYS A 9 0.72 2.19 -8.16
CA LYS A 9 1.68 1.40 -8.95
C LYS A 9 3.00 2.11 -9.25
N LYS A 10 2.99 3.45 -9.32
CA LYS A 10 4.16 4.27 -9.64
C LYS A 10 5.01 4.65 -8.44
N CYS A 11 4.43 4.75 -7.25
CA CYS A 11 5.06 5.41 -6.12
C CYS A 11 5.20 4.48 -4.90
N SER A 12 4.21 3.62 -4.67
CA SER A 12 4.10 2.71 -3.51
C SER A 12 5.17 1.62 -3.44
N GLY A 13 5.90 1.36 -4.52
CA GLY A 13 6.89 0.27 -4.57
C GLY A 13 6.32 -1.14 -4.45
N ILE A 14 4.99 -1.32 -4.46
CA ILE A 14 4.30 -2.62 -4.37
C ILE A 14 3.20 -2.74 -5.42
N ALA A 15 2.99 -3.95 -5.94
CA ALA A 15 1.91 -4.25 -6.86
C ALA A 15 0.72 -4.89 -6.12
N PRO A 16 -0.52 -4.73 -6.61
CA PRO A 16 -1.67 -5.47 -6.10
C PRO A 16 -1.52 -7.00 -6.22
N LYS A 17 -0.58 -7.48 -7.04
CA LYS A 17 -0.26 -8.90 -7.18
C LYS A 17 0.45 -9.44 -5.93
N ASP A 18 1.31 -8.65 -5.30
CA ASP A 18 2.02 -9.02 -4.06
C ASP A 18 1.08 -9.18 -2.87
N LEU A 19 -0.09 -8.53 -2.93
CA LEU A 19 -1.13 -8.58 -1.90
C LEU A 19 -2.15 -9.71 -2.14
N LYS A 20 -1.94 -10.53 -3.19
CA LYS A 20 -2.82 -11.67 -3.50
C LYS A 20 -2.61 -12.76 -2.44
N GLY A 21 -3.66 -13.06 -1.69
CA GLY A 21 -3.62 -14.02 -0.58
C GLY A 21 -3.66 -13.38 0.81
N VAL A 22 -3.44 -12.06 0.90
CA VAL A 22 -3.59 -11.29 2.14
C VAL A 22 -4.79 -10.37 2.08
N VAL A 23 -4.93 -9.63 0.98
CA VAL A 23 -6.04 -8.70 0.81
C VAL A 23 -6.85 -9.14 -0.41
N ASP A 24 -8.13 -9.32 -0.17
CA ASP A 24 -9.12 -9.69 -1.17
C ASP A 24 -9.18 -8.67 -2.31
N LYS A 25 -9.52 -9.12 -3.52
CA LYS A 25 -9.61 -8.23 -4.70
C LYS A 25 -10.63 -7.11 -4.51
N LYS A 26 -11.67 -7.38 -3.73
CA LYS A 26 -12.79 -6.47 -3.40
C LYS A 26 -12.33 -5.30 -2.52
N HIS A 27 -11.35 -5.55 -1.66
CA HIS A 27 -10.85 -4.62 -0.66
C HIS A 27 -9.64 -3.81 -1.12
N ARG A 28 -9.03 -4.16 -2.27
CA ARG A 28 -7.87 -3.45 -2.84
C ARG A 28 -8.23 -2.66 -4.10
N LYS A 29 -7.88 -1.38 -4.13
CA LYS A 29 -7.94 -0.50 -5.30
C LYS A 29 -6.55 -0.03 -5.71
N THR A 30 -6.33 0.04 -7.01
CA THR A 30 -5.15 0.71 -7.56
C THR A 30 -5.49 2.15 -7.91
N GLY A 31 -4.75 3.11 -7.37
CA GLY A 31 -4.96 4.54 -7.62
C GLY A 31 -3.87 5.37 -6.99
N CYS A 32 -3.62 6.56 -7.55
CA CYS A 32 -2.76 7.53 -6.91
C CYS A 32 -3.48 8.10 -5.68
N PHE A 33 -2.77 8.26 -4.57
CA PHE A 33 -3.31 8.82 -3.33
C PHE A 33 -2.53 10.05 -2.85
N GLY A 34 -1.86 10.75 -3.78
CA GLY A 34 -1.25 12.08 -3.57
C GLY A 34 0.13 12.09 -2.93
N VAL A 35 0.48 11.08 -2.13
CA VAL A 35 1.82 10.91 -1.53
C VAL A 35 2.76 10.19 -2.50
N CYS A 36 3.10 10.87 -3.58
CA CYS A 36 4.12 10.38 -4.50
C CYS A 36 5.51 10.46 -3.83
N ALA A 37 6.30 9.38 -3.89
CA ALA A 37 7.70 9.35 -3.43
C ALA A 37 8.59 10.45 -4.06
N LYS A 38 8.17 11.06 -5.18
CA LYS A 38 8.84 12.24 -5.76
C LYS A 38 8.64 13.52 -4.93
N LYS A 39 7.49 13.67 -4.27
CA LYS A 39 7.17 14.83 -3.41
C LYS A 39 7.60 14.61 -1.95
N HIS A 40 7.71 13.34 -1.55
CA HIS A 40 8.08 12.93 -0.20
C HIS A 40 9.38 12.12 -0.25
N PRO A 41 10.55 12.77 -0.11
CA PRO A 41 11.84 12.07 -0.10
C PRO A 41 11.95 11.06 1.05
N GLU A 42 11.20 11.26 2.15
CA GLU A 42 11.05 10.32 3.27
C GLU A 42 10.44 8.95 2.88
N LEU A 43 9.72 8.89 1.75
CA LEU A 43 9.12 7.68 1.19
C LEU A 43 9.98 7.06 0.08
N LYS A 44 11.09 7.71 -0.28
CA LYS A 44 11.98 7.28 -1.36
C LYS A 44 12.74 6.03 -0.91
N GLY A 45 12.50 4.91 -1.60
CA GLY A 45 13.07 3.60 -1.23
C GLY A 45 12.23 2.79 -0.24
N ARG A 46 11.10 3.34 0.24
CA ARG A 46 10.15 2.64 1.11
C ARG A 46 8.94 2.13 0.34
N VAL A 47 8.26 1.16 0.94
CA VAL A 47 7.04 0.56 0.41
C VAL A 47 5.86 1.09 1.21
N TYR A 48 4.82 1.56 0.54
CA TYR A 48 3.68 2.15 1.25
C TYR A 48 2.36 2.00 0.52
N VAL A 49 1.31 1.80 1.30
CA VAL A 49 -0.07 1.72 0.83
C VAL A 49 -0.96 2.54 1.75
N LYS A 50 -2.10 2.96 1.24
CA LYS A 50 -3.10 3.66 2.04
C LYS A 50 -4.15 2.65 2.50
N VAL A 51 -4.22 2.36 3.80
CA VAL A 51 -5.14 1.40 4.41
C VAL A 51 -6.23 2.15 5.16
N ASP A 52 -7.48 1.98 4.79
CA ASP A 52 -8.66 2.62 5.41
C ASP A 52 -8.59 4.16 5.58
N GLY A 53 -7.68 4.84 4.88
CA GLY A 53 -7.45 6.27 5.04
C GLY A 53 -6.10 6.62 5.67
N GLU A 54 -5.48 5.68 6.36
CA GLU A 54 -4.15 5.79 6.96
C GLU A 54 -3.04 5.37 5.99
N LEU A 55 -1.87 6.00 6.10
CA LEU A 55 -0.71 5.66 5.30
C LEU A 55 0.15 4.63 6.05
N MET A 56 0.14 3.38 5.60
CA MET A 56 1.07 2.37 6.08
C MET A 56 2.35 2.39 5.26
N VAL A 57 3.46 2.78 5.89
CA VAL A 57 4.80 2.82 5.31
C VAL A 57 5.69 1.77 5.99
N ARG A 58 6.41 0.97 5.20
CA ARG A 58 7.39 -0.01 5.68
C ARG A 58 8.61 -0.06 4.76
N ASP A 59 9.75 -0.45 5.31
CA ASP A 59 11.00 -0.60 4.54
C ASP A 59 11.00 -1.80 3.58
N SER A 60 10.03 -2.71 3.67
CA SER A 60 10.02 -3.91 2.82
C SER A 60 8.62 -4.40 2.53
N LYS A 61 8.44 -4.94 1.31
CA LYS A 61 7.17 -5.53 0.84
C LYS A 61 6.65 -6.60 1.81
N LYS A 62 7.52 -7.51 2.28
CA LYS A 62 7.15 -8.56 3.25
C LYS A 62 6.58 -7.99 4.55
N LYS A 63 7.23 -6.96 5.13
CA LYS A 63 6.76 -6.32 6.37
C LYS A 63 5.42 -5.63 6.16
N LEU A 64 5.23 -4.98 5.01
CA LEU A 64 3.98 -4.33 4.65
C LEU A 64 2.85 -5.33 4.47
N VAL A 65 3.08 -6.42 3.75
CA VAL A 65 2.11 -7.49 3.54
C VAL A 65 1.73 -8.17 4.86
N ARG A 66 2.69 -8.42 5.76
CA ARG A 66 2.41 -8.98 7.09
C ARG A 66 1.58 -8.03 7.96
N ALA A 67 1.96 -6.74 8.01
CA ALA A 67 1.19 -5.74 8.74
C ALA A 67 -0.23 -5.56 8.19
N LEU A 68 -0.41 -5.70 6.87
CA LEU A 68 -1.72 -5.75 6.23
C LEU A 68 -2.50 -7.00 6.61
N ALA A 69 -1.86 -8.17 6.72
CA ALA A 69 -2.52 -9.39 7.17
C ALA A 69 -3.00 -9.29 8.62
N GLU A 70 -2.31 -8.53 9.46
CA GLU A 70 -2.69 -8.30 10.86
C GLU A 70 -3.75 -7.20 11.01
N ALA A 71 -3.89 -6.30 10.03
CA ALA A 71 -4.77 -5.14 10.09
C ALA A 71 -6.10 -5.30 9.32
N VAL A 72 -6.26 -6.39 8.55
CA VAL A 72 -7.41 -6.64 7.65
C VAL A 72 -8.24 -7.81 8.15
#